data_AF-A0A358XW22-F1
#
_entry.id   AF-A0A358XW22-F1
#
_cell.length_a   1.000
_cell.length_b   1.000
_cell.length_c   1.000
_cell.angle_alpha   90.00
_cell.angle_beta   90.00
_cell.angle_gamma   90.00
#
_symmetry.space_group_name_H-M   'P 1'
#
loop_
_entity.id
_entity.type
_entity.pdbx_description
1 polymer ?
#
loop_
_entity_poly.entity_id
_entity_poly.type
_entity_poly.pdbx_seq_one_letter_code
_entity_poly.pdbx_strand_id
1 'polypeptide(L)'
;MALAPLSWGEEYVYYCVEEHKVALEPTDSGDAYEVTRYKAEKFTFKYEADANRLAFKGRLANSDLDCEACYPEIDEFGAKDDGNLFLLRNGRFIHTLGSYSVAVMNTGTCTKF
;
A
#
# COMPACT_ATOMS: atom_id res chain seq x y z
N MET A 1 -6.21 11.91 -20.60
CA MET A 1 -6.77 10.55 -20.51
C MET A 1 -7.46 10.43 -19.17
N ALA A 2 -8.79 10.44 -19.17
CA ALA A 2 -9.59 10.22 -17.96
C ALA A 2 -9.53 8.72 -17.62
N LEU A 3 -9.19 8.39 -16.37
CA LEU A 3 -9.32 7.04 -15.85
C LEU A 3 -10.80 6.66 -15.89
N ALA A 4 -11.14 5.57 -16.58
CA ALA A 4 -12.49 5.04 -16.57
C ALA A 4 -12.96 4.81 -15.12
N PRO A 5 -14.21 5.16 -14.77
CA PRO A 5 -14.69 4.99 -13.41
C PRO A 5 -14.63 3.50 -13.05
N LEU A 6 -13.86 3.20 -12.01
CA LEU A 6 -13.75 1.86 -11.45
C LEU A 6 -15.14 1.40 -11.03
N SER A 7 -15.59 0.24 -11.52
CA SER A 7 -16.90 -0.34 -11.19
C SER A 7 -16.96 -0.96 -9.78
N TRP A 8 -16.17 -0.45 -8.86
CA TRP A 8 -16.21 -0.83 -7.46
C TRP A 8 -17.19 0.11 -6.80
N GLY A 9 -18.22 -0.41 -6.11
CA GLY A 9 -19.15 0.44 -5.34
C GLY A 9 -18.35 1.43 -4.50
N GLU A 10 -18.74 2.72 -4.56
CA GLU A 10 -17.88 3.84 -4.18
C GLU A 10 -17.56 3.87 -2.67
N GLU A 11 -18.43 3.32 -1.82
CA GLU A 11 -18.44 3.55 -0.36
C GLU A 11 -17.10 3.35 0.39
N TYR A 12 -16.15 2.56 -0.13
CA TYR A 12 -14.86 2.29 0.53
C TYR A 12 -13.65 2.30 -0.41
N VAL A 13 -13.64 3.17 -1.43
CA VAL A 13 -12.50 3.31 -2.35
C VAL A 13 -11.60 4.48 -1.93
N TYR A 14 -10.30 4.21 -1.84
CA TYR A 14 -9.28 5.19 -1.46
C TYR A 14 -8.30 5.39 -2.62
N TYR A 15 -8.00 6.65 -2.91
CA TYR A 15 -7.00 7.05 -3.89
C TYR A 15 -5.78 7.59 -3.16
N CYS A 16 -4.63 6.96 -3.40
CA CYS A 16 -3.40 7.24 -2.68
C CYS A 16 -2.29 7.74 -3.60
N VAL A 17 -1.48 8.66 -3.07
CA VAL A 17 -0.31 9.23 -3.72
C VAL A 17 0.89 8.99 -2.80
N GLU A 18 1.88 8.25 -3.30
CA GLU A 18 3.15 8.09 -2.60
C GLU A 18 3.89 9.44 -2.54
N GLU A 19 4.51 9.74 -1.41
CA GLU A 19 5.41 10.89 -1.21
C GLU A 19 6.87 10.42 -1.17
N HIS A 20 7.12 9.28 -0.53
CA HIS A 20 8.44 8.69 -0.37
C HIS A 20 8.38 7.19 -0.59
N LYS A 21 9.40 6.66 -1.28
CA LYS A 21 9.61 5.23 -1.51
C LYS A 21 11.11 4.92 -1.50
N VAL A 22 11.51 4.06 -0.57
CA VAL A 22 12.89 3.62 -0.39
C VAL A 22 12.91 2.11 -0.27
N ALA A 23 13.87 1.46 -0.93
CA ALA A 23 14.16 0.05 -0.76
C ALA A 23 15.62 -0.17 -0.34
N LEU A 24 15.85 -1.26 0.39
CA LEU A 24 17.15 -1.87 0.59
C LEU A 24 17.18 -3.15 -0.25
N GLU A 25 18.08 -3.20 -1.23
CA GLU A 25 18.17 -4.29 -2.22
C GLU A 25 19.61 -4.83 -2.28
N PRO A 26 19.83 -6.12 -2.58
CA PRO A 26 21.15 -6.68 -2.79
C PRO A 26 21.80 -6.04 -4.02
N THR A 27 23.10 -5.83 -3.96
CA THR A 27 23.90 -5.45 -5.13
C THR A 27 23.92 -6.59 -6.16
N ASP A 28 24.31 -6.28 -7.41
CA ASP A 28 24.46 -7.30 -8.48
C ASP A 28 25.36 -8.48 -8.07
N SER A 29 26.31 -8.24 -7.17
CA SER A 29 27.23 -9.23 -6.61
C SER A 29 26.64 -10.05 -5.45
N GLY A 30 25.55 -9.61 -4.83
CA GLY A 30 24.83 -10.31 -3.75
C GLY A 30 25.54 -10.33 -2.38
N ASP A 31 26.69 -9.68 -2.25
CA ASP A 31 27.54 -9.61 -1.06
C ASP A 31 27.33 -8.33 -0.23
N ALA A 32 26.56 -7.38 -0.75
CA ALA A 32 26.19 -6.15 -0.06
C ALA A 32 24.73 -5.79 -0.34
N TYR A 33 24.24 -4.78 0.38
CA TYR A 33 22.94 -4.16 0.16
C TYR A 33 23.10 -2.66 -0.07
N GLU A 34 22.28 -2.10 -0.94
CA GLU A 34 22.24 -0.67 -1.23
C GLU A 34 20.84 -0.08 -1.05
N VAL A 35 20.81 1.23 -0.77
CA VAL A 35 19.57 1.98 -0.60
C VAL A 35 19.15 2.58 -1.93
N THR A 36 18.04 2.09 -2.48
CA THR A 36 17.46 2.57 -3.73
C THR A 36 16.26 3.46 -3.45
N ARG A 37 16.20 4.63 -4.11
CA ARG A 37 15.07 5.56 -4.03
C ARG A 37 14.31 5.53 -5.35
N TYR A 38 13.00 5.37 -5.29
CA TYR A 38 12.16 5.29 -6.49
C TYR A 38 11.33 6.55 -6.67
N LYS A 39 10.80 6.70 -7.89
CA LYS A 39 9.75 7.68 -8.13
C LYS A 39 8.48 7.25 -7.41
N ALA A 40 7.86 8.21 -6.73
CA ALA A 40 6.58 8.00 -6.09
C ALA A 40 5.50 7.73 -7.14
N GLU A 41 4.67 6.72 -6.91
CA GLU A 41 3.57 6.33 -7.78
C GLU A 41 2.21 6.59 -7.13
N LYS A 42 1.14 6.32 -7.88
CA LYS A 42 -0.24 6.37 -7.40
C LYS A 42 -0.79 4.96 -7.33
N PHE A 43 -1.63 4.70 -6.34
CA PHE A 43 -2.37 3.45 -6.23
C PHE A 43 -3.75 3.73 -5.65
N THR A 44 -4.61 2.73 -5.74
CA THR A 44 -5.93 2.73 -5.12
C THR A 44 -6.08 1.48 -4.28
N PHE A 45 -6.86 1.54 -3.21
CA PHE A 45 -7.30 0.33 -2.53
C PHE A 45 -8.79 0.42 -2.19
N LYS A 46 -9.38 -0.74 -1.92
CA LYS A 46 -10.74 -0.86 -1.42
C LYS A 46 -10.80 -1.79 -0.24
N TYR A 47 -11.60 -1.45 0.75
CA TYR A 47 -11.96 -2.38 1.81
C TYR A 47 -13.13 -3.28 1.38
N GLU A 48 -12.94 -4.59 1.48
CA GLU A 48 -13.95 -5.61 1.16
C GLU A 48 -14.41 -6.29 2.44
N ALA A 49 -15.52 -5.82 3.00
CA ALA A 49 -16.04 -6.30 4.29
C ALA A 49 -16.33 -7.82 4.30
N ASP A 50 -16.90 -8.36 3.22
CA ASP A 50 -17.24 -9.79 3.12
C ASP A 50 -16.00 -10.70 3.19
N ALA A 51 -14.85 -10.20 2.75
CA ALA A 51 -13.58 -10.92 2.72
C ALA A 51 -12.60 -10.44 3.81
N ASN A 52 -12.99 -9.43 4.60
CA ASN A 52 -12.16 -8.77 5.61
C ASN A 52 -10.73 -8.46 5.12
N ARG A 53 -10.60 -7.76 3.99
CA ARG A 53 -9.31 -7.48 3.34
C ARG A 53 -9.25 -6.13 2.65
N LEU A 54 -8.04 -5.67 2.38
CA LEU A 54 -7.76 -4.54 1.51
C LEU A 54 -7.31 -5.04 0.14
N ALA A 55 -8.13 -4.77 -0.88
CA ALA A 55 -7.81 -5.05 -2.27
C ALA A 55 -7.07 -3.88 -2.89
N PHE A 56 -5.83 -4.09 -3.33
CA PHE A 56 -4.99 -3.04 -3.91
C PHE A 56 -5.00 -3.08 -5.43
N LYS A 57 -4.94 -1.90 -6.05
CA LYS A 57 -4.67 -1.74 -7.48
C LYS A 57 -3.56 -0.72 -7.66
N GLY A 58 -2.41 -1.21 -8.11
CA GLY A 58 -1.18 -0.44 -8.26
C GLY A 58 0.04 -1.32 -7.93
N ARG A 59 1.22 -0.71 -7.84
CA ARG A 59 2.48 -1.41 -7.51
C ARG A 59 2.80 -1.42 -6.02
N LEU A 60 1.87 -0.98 -5.16
CA LEU A 60 2.14 -0.88 -3.73
C LEU A 60 2.33 -2.27 -3.10
N ALA A 61 1.39 -3.18 -3.35
CA ALA A 61 1.40 -4.54 -2.86
C ALA A 61 1.17 -5.50 -4.04
N ASN A 62 1.86 -6.65 -4.01
CA ASN A 62 1.68 -7.70 -5.03
C ASN A 62 0.45 -8.59 -4.75
N SER A 63 -0.24 -8.33 -3.64
CA SER A 63 -1.33 -9.12 -3.08
C SER A 63 -2.32 -8.22 -2.35
N ASP A 64 -3.53 -8.74 -2.16
CA ASP A 64 -4.47 -8.20 -1.19
C ASP A 64 -3.92 -8.45 0.22
N LEU A 65 -4.20 -7.55 1.16
CA LEU A 65 -3.74 -7.67 2.55
C LEU A 65 -4.92 -7.99 3.47
N ASP A 66 -4.71 -8.90 4.41
CA ASP A 66 -5.72 -9.24 5.41
C ASP A 66 -5.91 -8.07 6.37
N CYS A 67 -7.17 -7.71 6.61
CA CYS A 67 -7.49 -6.62 7.50
C CYS A 67 -7.47 -7.09 8.97
N GLU A 68 -6.52 -6.59 9.76
CA GLU A 68 -6.52 -6.82 11.23
C GLU A 68 -7.36 -5.79 11.97
N ALA A 69 -7.36 -4.55 11.50
CA ALA A 69 -8.07 -3.44 12.12
C ALA A 69 -8.45 -2.38 11.09
N CYS A 70 -9.61 -2.54 10.44
CA CYS A 70 -10.12 -1.57 9.45
C CYS A 70 -11.44 -0.97 9.92
N TYR A 71 -11.45 0.35 10.03
CA TYR A 71 -12.57 1.16 10.47
C TYR A 71 -12.83 2.20 9.38
N PRO A 72 -13.55 1.82 8.31
CA PRO A 72 -13.75 2.68 7.16
C PRO A 72 -14.61 3.93 7.46
N GLU A 73 -15.27 3.99 8.61
CA GLU A 73 -16.04 5.14 9.09
C GLU A 73 -15.14 6.29 9.58
N ILE A 74 -13.92 5.97 10.02
CA ILE A 74 -12.94 6.93 10.57
C ILE A 74 -11.60 6.93 9.81
N ASP A 75 -11.57 6.33 8.62
CA ASP A 75 -10.39 6.20 7.75
C ASP A 75 -9.14 5.68 8.47
N GLU A 76 -9.33 4.66 9.33
CA GLU A 76 -8.25 3.97 10.04
C GLU A 76 -8.15 2.52 9.55
N PHE A 77 -7.00 2.16 8.98
CA PHE A 77 -6.76 0.82 8.46
C PHE A 77 -5.42 0.29 8.94
N GLY A 78 -5.44 -0.97 9.40
CA GLY A 78 -4.28 -1.79 9.67
C GLY A 78 -4.48 -3.14 9.01
N ALA A 79 -3.70 -3.41 7.96
CA ALA A 79 -3.77 -4.64 7.19
C ALA A 79 -2.36 -5.20 6.99
N LYS A 80 -2.23 -6.53 6.91
CA LYS A 80 -0.93 -7.18 6.76
C LYS A 80 -1.03 -8.52 6.04
N ASP A 81 0.11 -9.01 5.59
CA ASP A 81 0.36 -10.41 5.24
C ASP A 81 1.79 -10.79 5.69
N ASP A 82 2.30 -11.92 5.23
CA ASP A 82 3.69 -12.34 5.50
C ASP A 82 4.70 -11.35 4.91
N GLY A 83 5.15 -10.43 5.76
CA GLY A 83 6.18 -9.46 5.43
C GLY A 83 5.64 -8.12 4.91
N ASN A 84 4.35 -7.98 4.60
CA ASN A 84 3.74 -6.67 4.30
C ASN A 84 2.94 -6.13 5.48
N LEU A 85 3.03 -4.82 5.70
CA LEU A 85 2.18 -4.07 6.62
C LEU A 85 1.75 -2.79 5.94
N PHE A 86 0.44 -2.53 5.97
CA PHE A 86 -0.18 -1.29 5.54
C PHE A 86 -0.94 -0.65 6.70
N LEU A 87 -0.62 0.61 6.99
CA LEU A 87 -1.30 1.43 7.97
C LEU A 87 -1.80 2.70 7.29
N LEU A 88 -3.07 3.06 7.48
CA LEU A 88 -3.64 4.35 7.10
C LEU A 88 -4.33 4.96 8.31
N ARG A 89 -4.05 6.24 8.59
CA ARG A 89 -4.76 7.01 9.61
C ARG A 89 -4.81 8.48 9.22
N ASN A 90 -5.98 9.09 9.31
CA ASN A 90 -6.18 10.52 9.00
C ASN A 90 -5.62 10.90 7.61
N GLY A 91 -5.85 10.06 6.61
CA GLY A 91 -5.38 10.30 5.24
C GLY A 91 -3.88 10.14 5.01
N ARG A 92 -3.07 9.72 6.01
CA ARG A 92 -1.65 9.40 5.83
C ARG A 92 -1.42 7.91 5.94
N PHE A 93 -0.71 7.34 4.97
CA PHE A 93 -0.36 5.93 4.98
C PHE A 93 1.13 5.68 5.18
N ILE A 94 1.43 4.53 5.76
CA ILE A 94 2.74 3.90 5.81
C ILE A 94 2.55 2.49 5.27
N HIS A 95 3.40 2.08 4.34
CA HIS A 95 3.48 0.73 3.84
C HIS A 95 4.91 0.22 3.97
N THR A 96 5.08 -0.97 4.52
CA THR A 96 6.38 -1.63 4.61
C THR A 96 6.29 -3.04 4.08
N LEU A 97 7.27 -3.45 3.29
CA LEU A 97 7.42 -4.81 2.80
C LEU A 97 8.82 -5.31 3.19
N GLY A 98 8.91 -6.47 3.83
CA GLY A 98 10.15 -7.14 4.17
C GLY A 98 10.14 -8.57 3.67
N SER A 99 11.16 -8.94 2.91
CA SER A 99 11.45 -10.33 2.51
C SER A 99 12.93 -10.62 2.76
N TYR A 100 13.37 -11.86 2.50
CA TYR A 100 14.76 -12.27 2.71
C TYR A 100 15.79 -11.42 1.94
N SER A 101 15.40 -10.84 0.80
CA SER A 101 16.30 -10.09 -0.08
C SER A 101 15.89 -8.65 -0.28
N VAL A 102 14.81 -8.16 0.34
CA VAL A 102 14.30 -6.81 0.05
C VAL A 102 13.63 -6.24 1.30
N ALA A 103 13.87 -4.97 1.59
CA ALA A 103 13.09 -4.21 2.55
C ALA A 103 12.65 -2.89 1.94
N VAL A 104 11.36 -2.59 1.96
CA VAL A 104 10.74 -1.40 1.35
C VAL A 104 9.99 -0.62 2.41
N MET A 105 10.09 0.70 2.36
CA MET A 105 9.24 1.63 3.10
C MET A 105 8.67 2.69 2.16
N ASN A 106 7.35 2.79 2.14
CA ASN A 106 6.60 3.79 1.40
C ASN A 106 5.73 4.60 2.36
N THR A 107 5.64 5.90 2.11
CA THR A 107 4.71 6.77 2.83
C THR A 107 4.00 7.68 1.87
N GLY A 108 2.81 8.14 2.22
CA GLY A 108 2.14 9.16 1.44
C GLY A 108 0.77 9.50 2.00
N THR A 109 -0.12 9.92 1.11
CA THR A 109 -1.47 10.36 1.46
C THR A 109 -2.54 9.58 0.70
N CYS A 110 -3.72 9.47 1.28
CA CYS A 110 -4.90 8.85 0.68
C CYS A 110 -6.13 9.73 0.90
N THR A 111 -7.04 9.72 -0.08
CA THR A 111 -8.35 10.39 -0.02
C THR A 111 -9.44 9.38 -0.35
N LYS A 112 -10.50 9.33 0.47
CA LYS A 112 -11.71 8.54 0.23
C LYS A 112 -12.61 9.22 -0.81
N PHE A 113 -13.21 8.44 -1.71
CA PHE A 113 -14.19 8.91 -2.71
C PHE A 113 -15.50 8.16 -2.57
#